data_AF-A0A2E1XBB6-F1
#
_entry.id   AF-A0A2E1XBB6-F1
#
_cell.length_a   1.000
_cell.length_b   1.000
_cell.length_c   1.000
_cell.angle_alpha   90.00
_cell.angle_beta   90.00
_cell.angle_gamma   90.00
#
_symmetry.space_group_name_H-M   'P 1'
#
loop_
_entity.id
_entity.type
_entity.pdbx_description
1 polymer ?
#
loop_
_entity_poly.entity_id
_entity_poly.type
_entity_poly.pdbx_seq_one_letter_code
_entity_poly.pdbx_strand_id
1 'polypeptide(L)'
;MKKAADCESMEDVRAEIDRVDRALVDLLSERWTYVDRAWVFKRSASEASVPWRNRDVIEKVKARAETAGMPPEMAEALWRLIIGWGIQYEEERLKER
;
A
#
# COMPACT_ATOMS: atom_id res chain seq x y z
N MET A 1 -6.01 -17.07 15.68
CA MET A 1 -5.55 -15.69 15.79
C MET A 1 -5.71 -15.27 17.23
N LYS A 2 -4.61 -15.20 17.98
CA LYS A 2 -4.60 -14.60 19.32
C LYS A 2 -4.75 -13.09 19.18
N LYS A 3 -5.48 -12.43 20.10
CA LYS A 3 -5.40 -10.97 20.18
C LYS A 3 -4.06 -10.59 20.82
N ALA A 4 -3.57 -9.38 20.55
CA ALA A 4 -2.31 -8.91 21.13
C ALA A 4 -2.29 -9.00 22.67
N ALA A 5 -3.43 -8.75 23.32
CA ALA A 5 -3.57 -8.85 24.78
C ALA A 5 -3.58 -10.30 25.32
N ASP A 6 -3.79 -11.29 24.45
CA ASP A 6 -3.83 -12.72 24.80
C ASP A 6 -2.49 -13.42 24.47
N CYS A 7 -1.48 -12.70 23.97
CA CYS A 7 -0.15 -13.25 23.72
C CYS A 7 0.61 -13.40 25.05
N GLU A 8 1.08 -14.61 25.34
CA GLU A 8 1.76 -14.92 26.60
C GLU A 8 3.30 -14.94 26.46
N SER A 9 3.81 -14.84 25.23
CA SER A 9 5.24 -14.85 24.93
C SER A 9 5.59 -14.02 23.70
N MET A 10 6.88 -13.72 23.52
CA MET A 10 7.38 -13.11 22.29
C MET A 10 7.24 -14.01 21.06
N GLU A 11 7.17 -15.33 21.26
CA GLU A 11 6.92 -16.29 20.18
C GLU A 11 5.48 -16.15 19.66
N ASP A 12 4.50 -16.01 20.57
CA ASP A 12 3.11 -15.74 20.19
C ASP A 12 2.98 -14.44 19.38
N VAL A 13 3.63 -13.37 19.85
CA VAL A 13 3.61 -12.06 19.18
C VAL A 13 4.19 -12.17 17.76
N ARG A 14 5.34 -12.83 17.62
CA ARG A 14 5.99 -13.01 16.31
C ARG A 14 5.14 -13.85 15.36
N ALA A 15 4.56 -14.93 15.83
CA ALA A 15 3.69 -15.78 15.02
C ALA A 15 2.46 -15.01 14.48
N GLU A 16 1.86 -14.13 15.28
CA GLU A 16 0.75 -13.28 14.84
C GLU A 16 1.21 -12.13 13.93
N ILE A 17 2.39 -11.55 14.14
CA ILE A 17 3.00 -10.58 13.21
C ILE A 17 3.24 -11.25 11.85
N ASP A 18 3.89 -12.41 11.81
CA ASP A 18 4.14 -13.13 10.56
C ASP A 18 2.84 -13.43 9.81
N ARG A 19 1.75 -13.74 10.55
CA ARG A 19 0.43 -13.93 9.97
C ARG A 19 -0.13 -12.65 9.36
N VAL A 20 0.00 -11.51 10.06
CA VAL A 20 -0.42 -10.20 9.55
C VAL A 20 0.40 -9.83 8.31
N ASP A 21 1.72 -10.03 8.34
CA ASP A 21 2.61 -9.68 7.23
C ASP A 21 2.29 -10.49 5.98
N ARG A 22 1.99 -11.79 6.11
CA ARG A 22 1.49 -12.60 4.97
C ARG A 22 0.21 -12.00 4.38
N ALA A 23 -0.76 -11.64 5.22
CA ALA A 23 -2.00 -11.04 4.76
C ALA A 23 -1.78 -9.66 4.12
N LEU A 24 -0.83 -8.86 4.63
CA LEU A 24 -0.45 -7.58 4.02
C LEU A 24 0.16 -7.78 2.63
N VAL A 25 1.04 -8.77 2.45
CA VAL A 25 1.63 -9.10 1.14
C VAL A 25 0.56 -9.57 0.15
N ASP A 26 -0.38 -10.41 0.58
CA ASP A 26 -1.47 -10.88 -0.27
C ASP A 26 -2.35 -9.71 -0.75
N LEU A 27 -2.74 -8.82 0.17
CA LEU A 27 -3.54 -7.63 -0.15
C LEU A 27 -2.78 -6.63 -1.03
N LEU A 28 -1.48 -6.43 -0.79
CA LEU A 28 -0.65 -5.57 -1.63
C LEU A 28 -0.47 -6.16 -3.03
N SER A 29 -0.37 -7.48 -3.14
CA SER A 29 -0.32 -8.20 -4.43
C SER A 29 -1.63 -8.03 -5.19
N GLU A 30 -2.78 -8.16 -4.53
CA GLU A 30 -4.08 -7.87 -5.15
C GLU A 30 -4.14 -6.40 -5.61
N ARG A 31 -3.78 -5.45 -4.74
CA ARG A 31 -3.71 -4.02 -5.10
C ARG A 31 -2.81 -3.79 -6.31
N TRP A 32 -1.69 -4.50 -6.40
CA TRP A 32 -0.74 -4.38 -7.50
C TRP A 32 -1.37 -4.78 -8.85
N THR A 33 -2.22 -5.80 -8.89
CA THR A 33 -2.90 -6.21 -10.14
C THR A 33 -3.73 -5.07 -10.75
N TYR A 34 -4.33 -4.20 -9.92
CA TYR A 34 -5.05 -3.02 -10.40
C TYR A 34 -4.13 -1.93 -10.91
N VAL A 35 -2.95 -1.74 -10.32
CA VAL A 35 -1.92 -0.80 -10.81
C VAL A 35 -1.37 -1.28 -12.14
N ASP A 36 -1.02 -2.57 -12.24
CA ASP A 36 -0.60 -3.19 -13.49
C ASP A 36 -1.68 -3.06 -14.56
N ARG A 37 -2.95 -3.24 -14.20
CA ARG A 37 -4.05 -3.01 -15.16
C ARG A 37 -4.19 -1.54 -15.56
N ALA A 38 -3.93 -0.59 -14.65
CA ALA A 38 -4.12 0.84 -14.89
C ALA A 38 -3.22 1.36 -16.03
N TRP A 39 -2.00 0.84 -16.16
CA TRP A 39 -1.05 1.25 -17.21
C TRP A 39 -1.63 1.11 -18.62
N VAL A 40 -2.45 0.08 -18.87
CA VAL A 40 -3.06 -0.21 -20.18
C VAL A 40 -3.92 0.96 -20.69
N PHE A 41 -4.47 1.76 -19.76
CA PHE A 41 -5.30 2.92 -20.09
C PHE A 41 -4.49 4.20 -20.29
N LYS A 42 -3.19 4.19 -19.96
CA LYS A 42 -2.31 5.35 -20.07
C LYS A 42 -1.68 5.46 -21.46
N ARG A 43 -1.49 6.68 -21.94
CA ARG A 43 -0.94 6.97 -23.28
C ARG A 43 0.50 7.47 -23.25
N SER A 44 0.93 8.09 -22.17
CA SER A 44 2.27 8.65 -22.03
C SER A 44 2.78 8.55 -20.59
N ALA A 45 4.10 8.55 -20.40
CA ALA A 45 4.73 8.48 -19.08
C ALA A 45 4.27 9.60 -18.12
N SER A 46 3.92 10.78 -18.65
CA SER A 46 3.34 11.88 -17.84
C SER A 46 2.01 11.54 -17.17
N GLU A 47 1.30 10.51 -17.63
CA GLU A 47 0.06 10.04 -17.01
C GLU A 47 0.30 9.05 -15.87
N ALA A 48 1.54 8.61 -15.63
CA ALA A 48 1.89 7.71 -14.53
C ALA A 48 1.60 8.36 -13.17
N SER A 49 1.95 9.64 -13.01
CA SER A 49 1.68 10.42 -11.80
C SER A 49 0.46 11.32 -11.96
N VAL A 50 -0.55 11.12 -11.11
CA VAL A 50 -1.75 11.96 -11.05
C VAL A 50 -1.84 12.61 -9.67
N PRO A 51 -1.30 13.84 -9.48
CA PRO A 51 -1.08 14.42 -8.16
C PRO A 51 -2.33 14.53 -7.28
N TRP A 52 -3.47 14.95 -7.87
CA TRP A 52 -4.72 15.07 -7.13
C TRP A 52 -5.21 13.70 -6.63
N ARG A 53 -5.02 12.64 -7.42
CA ARG A 53 -5.43 11.28 -7.06
C ARG A 53 -4.51 10.71 -5.99
N ASN A 54 -3.20 10.94 -6.09
CA ASN A 54 -2.23 10.53 -5.07
C ASN A 54 -2.57 11.15 -3.70
N ARG A 55 -2.88 12.45 -3.69
CA ARG A 55 -3.33 13.15 -2.48
C ARG A 55 -4.61 12.54 -1.92
N ASP A 56 -5.61 12.30 -2.78
CA ASP A 56 -6.87 11.68 -2.36
C ASP A 56 -6.70 10.27 -1.76
N VAL A 57 -5.80 9.43 -2.31
CA VAL A 57 -5.44 8.15 -1.68
C VAL A 57 -4.87 8.38 -0.28
N ILE A 58 -3.89 9.28 -0.16
CA ILE A 58 -3.16 9.54 1.09
C ILE A 58 -4.13 10.02 2.19
N GLU A 59 -5.01 10.97 1.88
CA GLU A 59 -5.98 11.47 2.87
C GLU A 59 -6.95 10.38 3.33
N LYS A 60 -7.42 9.52 2.41
CA LYS A 60 -8.31 8.39 2.76
C LYS A 60 -7.63 7.38 3.68
N VAL A 61 -6.36 7.06 3.45
CA VAL A 61 -5.65 6.08 4.27
C VAL A 61 -5.27 6.64 5.63
N LYS A 62 -4.96 7.94 5.71
CA LYS A 62 -4.76 8.64 6.98
C LYS A 62 -6.02 8.62 7.84
N ALA A 63 -7.17 9.00 7.26
CA ALA A 63 -8.45 8.93 7.96
C ALA A 63 -8.77 7.50 8.41
N ARG A 64 -8.47 6.49 7.57
CA ARG A 64 -8.66 5.09 7.96
C ARG A 64 -7.72 4.69 9.11
N ALA A 65 -6.46 5.11 9.08
CA ALA A 65 -5.48 4.84 10.12
C ALA A 65 -5.93 5.40 11.48
N GLU A 66 -6.43 6.64 11.51
CA GLU A 66 -7.01 7.25 12.71
C GLU A 66 -8.12 6.36 13.31
N THR A 67 -9.09 5.95 12.47
CA THR A 67 -10.20 5.10 12.95
C THR A 67 -9.77 3.70 13.39
N ALA A 68 -8.62 3.23 12.91
CA ALA A 68 -8.08 1.90 13.19
C ALA A 68 -7.06 1.90 14.35
N GLY A 69 -6.72 3.06 14.92
CA GLY A 69 -5.72 3.18 15.98
C GLY A 69 -4.26 3.10 15.49
N MET A 70 -4.03 3.33 14.19
CA MET A 70 -2.69 3.42 13.61
C MET A 70 -2.30 4.90 13.45
N PRO A 71 -1.04 5.29 13.76
CA PRO A 71 -0.58 6.65 13.55
C PRO A 71 -0.74 7.09 12.08
N PRO A 72 -1.43 8.20 11.77
CA PRO A 72 -1.72 8.62 10.39
C PRO A 72 -0.47 8.91 9.57
N GLU A 73 0.57 9.45 10.20
CA GLU A 73 1.89 9.71 9.60
C GLU A 73 2.60 8.42 9.17
N MET A 74 2.41 7.32 9.92
CA MET A 74 2.93 6.01 9.53
C MET A 74 2.22 5.50 8.27
N ALA A 75 0.89 5.65 8.20
CA ALA A 75 0.13 5.27 7.03
C ALA A 75 0.51 6.12 5.81
N GLU A 76 0.65 7.43 5.98
CA GLU A 76 1.11 8.33 4.93
C GLU A 76 2.48 7.92 4.37
N ALA A 77 3.46 7.66 5.24
CA ALA A 77 4.81 7.26 4.82
C ALA A 77 4.78 5.97 3.98
N LEU A 78 4.07 4.94 4.45
CA LEU A 78 3.94 3.66 3.73
C LEU A 78 3.24 3.84 2.38
N TRP A 79 2.15 4.60 2.32
CA TRP A 79 1.42 4.79 1.07
C TRP A 79 2.18 5.64 0.05
N ARG A 80 3.00 6.60 0.49
CA ARG A 80 3.91 7.34 -0.40
C ARG A 80 4.91 6.40 -1.08
N LEU A 81 5.47 5.44 -0.35
CA LEU A 81 6.38 4.42 -0.91
C LEU A 81 5.65 3.52 -1.92
N ILE A 82 4.47 3.00 -1.56
CA ILE A 82 3.67 2.13 -2.43
C ILE A 82 3.25 2.86 -3.71
N ILE A 83 2.82 4.11 -3.62
CA ILE A 83 2.44 4.93 -4.78
C ILE A 83 3.68 5.23 -5.63
N GLY A 84 4.79 5.61 -5.00
CA GLY A 84 6.05 5.89 -5.70
C GLY A 84 6.54 4.72 -6.55
N TRP A 85 6.50 3.50 -5.99
CA TRP A 85 6.82 2.28 -6.75
C TRP A 85 5.92 2.08 -7.97
N GLY A 86 4.61 2.29 -7.82
CA GLY A 86 3.67 2.18 -8.93
C GLY A 86 3.93 3.21 -10.04
N ILE A 87 4.19 4.47 -9.67
CA ILE A 87 4.53 5.53 -10.63
C ILE A 87 5.79 5.16 -11.40
N GLN A 88 6.87 4.78 -10.71
CA GLN A 88 8.13 4.41 -11.36
C GLN A 88 7.93 3.25 -12.34
N TYR A 89 7.24 2.19 -11.90
CA TYR A 89 6.94 1.03 -12.74
C TYR A 89 6.17 1.39 -14.02
N GLU A 90 5.14 2.23 -13.90
CA GLU A 90 4.35 2.67 -15.05
C GLU A 90 5.17 3.59 -15.98
N GLU A 91 5.97 4.50 -15.43
CA GLU A 91 6.85 5.37 -16.23
C GLU A 91 7.85 4.58 -17.06
N GLU A 92 8.47 3.55 -16.48
CA GLU A 92 9.41 2.67 -17.18
C GLU A 92 8.72 1.93 -18.32
N ARG A 93 7.57 1.27 -18.07
CA ARG A 93 6.83 0.54 -19.12
C ARG A 93 6.27 1.45 -20.21
N LEU A 94 5.87 2.67 -19.88
CA LEU A 94 5.36 3.63 -20.85
C LEU A 94 6.47 4.19 -21.76
N LYS A 95 7.74 4.18 -21.32
CA LYS A 95 8.89 4.57 -22.16
C LYS A 95 9.28 3.49 -23.16
N GLU A 96 8.99 2.23 -22.85
CA GLU A 96 9.29 1.07 -23.71
C GLU A 96 8.22 0.79 -24.78
N ARG A 97 7.08 1.49 -24.71
CA ARG A 97 5.94 1.33 -25.63
C ARG A 97 6.14 2.07 -26.94
#